data_AF-A0A941HPQ5-F1
#
_entry.id   AF-A0A941HPQ5-F1
#
_cell.length_a   1.000
_cell.length_b   1.000
_cell.length_c   1.000
_cell.angle_alpha   90.00
_cell.angle_beta   90.00
_cell.angle_gamma   90.00
#
_symmetry.space_group_name_H-M   'P 1'
#
loop_
_entity.id
_entity.type
_entity.pdbx_description
1 polymer ?
#
loop_
_entity_poly.entity_id
_entity_poly.type
_entity_poly.pdbx_seq_one_letter_code
_entity_poly.pdbx_strand_id
1 'polypeptide(L)'
;MFDMRQLNIRYFEVTLSNGLRLSVEPPKLKVLKSISDMAKIDKESMKEESDVFEALAEAVSRALSKNKQGKKITVDFVLDTMNIDEMQELLKAYFTWVGEIRNSKN
;
A
#
# COMPACT_ATOMS: atom_id res chain seq x y z
N MET A 1 -8.86 -34.68 4.80
CA MET A 1 -8.00 -33.97 5.75
C MET A 1 -7.81 -32.56 5.20
N PHE A 2 -8.52 -31.57 5.75
CA PHE A 2 -8.40 -30.17 5.33
C PHE A 2 -7.08 -29.64 5.88
N ASP A 3 -6.05 -29.62 5.04
CA ASP A 3 -4.74 -29.05 5.37
C ASP A 3 -4.87 -27.51 5.33
N MET A 4 -5.40 -26.93 6.41
CA MET A 4 -5.37 -25.49 6.68
C MET A 4 -3.97 -25.13 7.19
N ARG A 5 -2.95 -25.30 6.36
CA ARG A 5 -1.60 -24.81 6.65
C ARG A 5 -1.61 -23.27 6.76
N GLN A 6 -1.85 -22.80 7.99
CA GLN A 6 -1.45 -21.51 8.52
C GLN A 6 -1.63 -20.32 7.57
N LEU A 7 -2.85 -20.06 7.11
CA LEU A 7 -3.19 -18.72 6.61
C LEU A 7 -3.35 -17.79 7.81
N ASN A 8 -2.24 -17.50 8.49
CA ASN A 8 -2.15 -16.40 9.43
C ASN A 8 -2.11 -15.10 8.60
N ILE A 9 -3.23 -14.80 7.94
CA ILE A 9 -3.44 -13.54 7.22
C ILE A 9 -3.55 -12.45 8.29
N ARG A 10 -2.39 -12.03 8.80
CA ARG A 10 -2.28 -10.76 9.52
C ARG A 10 -2.78 -9.71 8.53
N TYR A 11 -3.71 -8.88 8.95
CA TYR A 11 -4.17 -7.73 8.17
C TYR A 11 -3.23 -6.56 8.45
N PHE A 12 -3.00 -5.70 7.46
CA PHE A 12 -2.30 -4.45 7.67
C PHE A 12 -3.33 -3.43 8.14
N GLU A 13 -3.31 -3.14 9.44
CA GLU A 13 -4.18 -2.14 10.05
C GLU A 13 -3.50 -0.77 9.93
N VAL A 14 -4.06 0.10 9.10
CA VAL A 14 -3.62 1.48 8.97
C VAL A 14 -4.69 2.39 9.56
N THR A 15 -4.29 3.36 10.36
CA THR A 15 -5.19 4.43 10.80
C THR A 15 -4.81 5.68 10.01
N LEU A 16 -5.70 6.12 9.14
CA LEU A 16 -5.52 7.37 8.40
C LEU A 16 -5.77 8.57 9.33
N SER A 17 -5.20 9.72 8.99
CA SER A 17 -5.29 10.98 9.76
C SER A 17 -6.74 11.44 10.00
N ASN A 18 -7.67 11.03 9.13
CA ASN A 18 -9.12 11.21 9.29
C ASN A 18 -9.79 10.29 10.34
N GLY A 19 -9.02 9.59 11.18
CA GLY A 19 -9.53 8.62 12.16
C GLY A 19 -10.03 7.30 11.54
N LEU A 20 -9.78 7.14 10.24
CA LEU A 20 -10.32 6.06 9.44
C LEU A 20 -9.37 4.86 9.54
N ARG A 21 -9.75 3.87 10.38
CA ARG A 21 -9.05 2.59 10.44
C ARG A 21 -9.37 1.79 9.19
N LEU A 22 -8.36 1.33 8.47
CA LEU A 22 -8.48 0.45 7.31
C LEU A 22 -7.74 -0.85 7.60
N SER A 23 -8.38 -1.99 7.34
CA SER A 23 -7.72 -3.31 7.41
C SER A 23 -7.47 -3.82 6.00
N VAL A 24 -6.20 -3.91 5.62
CA VAL A 24 -5.75 -4.23 4.26
C VAL A 24 -5.24 -5.67 4.22
N GLU A 25 -5.61 -6.38 3.15
CA GLU A 25 -5.17 -7.74 2.90
C GLU A 25 -3.78 -7.75 2.24
N PRO A 26 -2.98 -8.82 2.44
CA PRO A 26 -1.70 -8.92 1.76
C PRO A 26 -1.93 -8.94 0.24
N PRO A 27 -1.25 -8.06 -0.51
CA PRO A 27 -1.36 -7.99 -1.95
C PRO A 27 -0.79 -9.25 -2.59
N LYS A 28 -1.31 -9.62 -3.76
CA LYS A 28 -0.66 -10.62 -4.62
C LYS A 28 0.66 -10.05 -5.14
N LEU A 29 1.64 -10.91 -5.40
CA LEU A 29 2.95 -10.52 -5.99
C LEU A 29 2.80 -9.65 -7.25
N LYS A 30 1.78 -9.88 -8.09
CA LYS A 30 1.49 -9.06 -9.26
C LYS A 30 1.15 -7.61 -8.90
N VAL A 31 0.36 -7.40 -7.85
CA VAL A 31 -0.06 -6.08 -7.39
C VAL A 31 1.11 -5.34 -6.76
N LEU A 32 1.90 -6.02 -5.92
CA LEU A 32 3.16 -5.47 -5.41
C LEU A 32 4.08 -5.01 -6.53
N LYS A 33 4.27 -5.85 -7.56
CA LYS A 33 5.15 -5.53 -8.67
C LYS A 33 4.65 -4.30 -9.43
N SER A 34 3.34 -4.18 -9.66
CA SER A 34 2.74 -2.96 -10.22
C SER A 34 2.93 -1.73 -9.33
N ILE A 35 2.72 -1.85 -8.01
CA ILE A 35 2.93 -0.75 -7.06
C ILE A 35 4.42 -0.33 -7.06
N SER A 36 5.34 -1.30 -7.09
CA SER A 36 6.77 -1.03 -7.17
C SER A 36 7.16 -0.41 -8.51
N ASP A 37 6.51 -0.77 -9.62
CA ASP A 37 6.72 -0.15 -10.94
C ASP A 37 6.29 1.33 -10.92
N MET A 38 5.11 1.61 -10.33
CA MET A 38 4.60 2.97 -10.12
C MET A 38 5.46 3.78 -9.14
N ALA A 39 5.95 3.16 -8.07
CA ALA A 39 6.86 3.83 -7.14
C ALA A 39 8.28 3.99 -7.71
N LYS A 40 8.63 3.22 -8.75
CA LYS A 40 9.90 3.31 -9.49
C LYS A 40 9.83 4.25 -10.68
N ILE A 41 8.79 5.10 -10.78
CA ILE A 41 8.83 6.15 -11.79
C ILE A 41 10.10 6.96 -11.56
N ASP A 42 10.98 6.87 -12.55
CA ASP A 42 12.32 7.41 -12.55
C ASP A 42 12.27 8.87 -12.10
N LYS A 43 12.95 9.18 -10.98
CA LYS A 43 13.21 10.57 -10.55
C LYS A 43 13.87 11.40 -11.67
N GLU A 44 14.42 10.72 -12.69
CA GLU A 44 15.04 11.32 -13.86
C GLU A 44 14.05 11.71 -14.97
N SER A 45 12.85 11.10 -15.00
CA SER A 45 11.84 11.33 -16.05
C SER A 45 10.73 12.30 -15.64
N MET A 46 10.46 12.47 -14.35
CA MET A 46 9.45 13.41 -13.84
C MET A 46 10.13 14.69 -13.34
N LYS A 47 9.95 15.78 -14.09
CA LYS A 47 10.56 17.09 -13.84
C LYS A 47 9.85 17.90 -12.74
N GLU A 48 8.72 17.43 -12.21
CA GLU A 48 7.87 18.17 -11.28
C GLU A 48 7.58 17.37 -10.01
N GLU A 49 7.70 18.00 -8.84
CA GLU A 49 7.39 17.38 -7.53
C GLU A 49 5.94 16.89 -7.44
N SER A 50 5.03 17.55 -8.18
CA SER A 50 3.61 17.21 -8.30
C SER A 50 3.39 15.80 -8.87
N ASP A 51 4.15 15.42 -9.89
CA ASP A 51 4.06 14.10 -10.53
C ASP A 51 4.52 12.98 -9.58
N VAL A 52 5.56 13.24 -8.78
CA VAL A 52 6.03 12.32 -7.75
C VAL A 52 4.97 12.14 -6.67
N PHE A 53 4.27 13.22 -6.31
CA PHE A 53 3.19 13.17 -5.33
C PHE A 53 2.00 12.34 -5.82
N GLU A 54 1.54 12.56 -7.06
CA GLU A 54 0.47 11.76 -7.66
C GLU A 54 0.85 10.29 -7.83
N ALA A 55 2.09 10.00 -8.23
CA ALA A 55 2.60 8.63 -8.32
C ALA A 55 2.59 7.89 -6.98
N LEU A 56 3.03 8.56 -5.91
CA LEU A 56 2.99 8.01 -4.55
C LEU A 56 1.55 7.79 -4.08
N ALA A 57 0.65 8.74 -4.33
CA ALA A 57 -0.75 8.60 -3.99
C ALA A 57 -1.43 7.47 -4.77
N GLU A 58 -1.08 7.25 -6.04
CA GLU A 58 -1.57 6.10 -6.82
C GLU A 58 -1.06 4.77 -6.24
N ALA A 59 0.22 4.71 -5.87
CA ALA A 59 0.81 3.55 -5.23
C ALA A 59 0.13 3.21 -3.90
N VAL A 60 -0.11 4.20 -3.04
CA VAL A 60 -0.84 4.06 -1.76
C VAL A 60 -2.28 3.64 -2.02
N SER A 61 -2.97 4.31 -2.94
CA SER A 61 -4.35 3.99 -3.33
C SER A 61 -4.49 2.53 -3.76
N ARG A 62 -3.58 2.03 -4.61
CA ARG A 62 -3.53 0.62 -5.03
C ARG A 62 -3.19 -0.32 -3.87
N ALA A 63 -2.27 0.05 -2.99
CA ALA A 63 -1.91 -0.75 -1.82
C ALA A 63 -3.12 -0.92 -0.88
N LEU A 64 -3.87 0.15 -0.64
CA LEU A 64 -5.04 0.20 0.23
C LEU A 64 -6.34 -0.26 -0.45
N SER A 65 -6.37 -0.37 -1.78
CA SER A 65 -7.53 -0.79 -2.58
C SER A 65 -8.04 -2.19 -2.21
N LYS A 66 -7.13 -3.04 -1.72
CA LYS A 66 -7.41 -4.41 -1.28
C LYS A 66 -7.75 -4.45 0.22
N ASN A 67 -8.73 -3.66 0.63
CA ASN A 67 -9.19 -3.55 2.01
C ASN A 67 -10.44 -4.37 2.32
N LYS A 68 -10.53 -4.89 3.55
CA LYS A 68 -11.68 -5.67 4.03
C LYS A 68 -12.97 -4.85 4.13
N GLN A 69 -12.85 -3.54 4.29
CA GLN A 69 -13.99 -2.63 4.37
C GLN A 69 -14.64 -2.34 3.01
N GLY A 70 -14.03 -2.76 1.89
CA GLY A 70 -14.53 -2.48 0.55
C GLY A 70 -14.59 -0.98 0.22
N LYS A 71 -13.86 -0.14 0.98
CA LYS A 71 -13.78 1.30 0.70
C LYS A 71 -12.85 1.51 -0.48
N LYS A 72 -13.35 2.19 -1.52
CA LYS A 72 -12.49 2.74 -2.57
C LYS A 72 -11.66 3.88 -1.98
N ILE A 73 -10.38 3.61 -1.78
CA ILE A 73 -9.38 4.66 -1.61
C ILE A 73 -9.07 5.15 -3.02
N THR A 74 -9.31 6.43 -3.29
CA THR A 74 -8.93 7.09 -4.55
C THR A 74 -7.64 7.85 -4.36
N VAL A 75 -6.96 8.19 -5.46
CA VAL A 75 -5.72 9.00 -5.42
C VAL A 75 -6.01 10.35 -4.78
N ASP A 76 -7.07 11.02 -5.20
CA ASP A 76 -7.55 12.29 -4.64
C ASP A 76 -7.76 12.24 -3.12
N PHE A 77 -8.40 11.17 -2.61
CA PHE A 77 -8.58 11.00 -1.17
C PHE A 77 -7.24 10.88 -0.43
N VAL A 78 -6.25 10.21 -1.02
CA VAL A 78 -4.91 10.08 -0.44
C VAL A 78 -4.18 11.42 -0.47
N LEU A 79 -4.27 12.17 -1.57
CA LEU A 79 -3.67 13.51 -1.72
C LEU A 79 -4.28 14.54 -0.75
N ASP A 80 -5.59 14.45 -0.50
CA ASP A 80 -6.31 15.33 0.43
C ASP A 80 -6.08 14.94 1.91
N THR A 81 -5.89 13.64 2.20
CA THR A 81 -5.75 13.13 3.56
C THR A 81 -4.30 13.05 4.06
N MET A 82 -3.31 12.94 3.16
CA MET A 82 -1.93 12.62 3.51
C MET A 82 -0.92 13.47 2.75
N ASN A 83 0.22 13.76 3.38
CA ASN A 83 1.37 14.39 2.72
C ASN A 83 2.32 13.36 2.08
N ILE A 84 3.26 13.84 1.24
CA ILE A 84 4.29 13.00 0.57
C ILE A 84 5.01 12.09 1.58
N ASP A 85 5.52 12.66 2.67
CA ASP A 85 6.23 11.90 3.72
C ASP A 85 5.37 10.78 4.30
N GLU A 86 4.11 11.06 4.64
CA GLU A 86 3.20 10.06 5.20
C GLU A 86 2.90 8.93 4.21
N MET A 87 2.77 9.26 2.91
CA MET A 87 2.60 8.24 1.85
C MET A 87 3.83 7.36 1.73
N GLN A 88 5.03 7.93 1.77
CA GLN A 88 6.28 7.18 1.69
C GLN A 88 6.46 6.28 2.91
N GLU A 89 6.19 6.78 4.12
CA GLU A 89 6.21 5.98 5.34
C GLU A 89 5.20 4.84 5.30
N LEU A 90 3.97 5.11 4.86
CA LEU A 90 2.92 4.08 4.71
C LEU A 90 3.34 3.00 3.72
N LEU A 91 3.83 3.38 2.53
CA LEU A 91 4.32 2.42 1.55
C LEU A 91 5.48 1.60 2.10
N LYS A 92 6.44 2.22 2.79
CA LYS A 92 7.57 1.52 3.40
C LYS A 92 7.12 0.54 4.49
N ALA A 93 6.19 0.94 5.35
CA ALA A 93 5.60 0.07 6.38
C ALA A 93 4.82 -1.09 5.72
N TYR A 94 4.08 -0.80 4.66
CA TYR A 94 3.35 -1.80 3.87
C TYR A 94 4.31 -2.82 3.24
N PHE A 95 5.36 -2.38 2.54
CA PHE A 95 6.36 -3.28 1.94
C PHE A 95 7.09 -4.11 3.00
N THR A 96 7.45 -3.49 4.14
CA THR A 96 8.04 -4.19 5.29
C THR A 96 7.12 -5.30 5.78
N TRP A 97 5.85 -4.98 6.02
CA TRP A 97 4.85 -5.95 6.47
C TRP A 97 4.61 -7.08 5.44
N VAL A 98 4.56 -6.77 4.14
CA VAL A 98 4.45 -7.83 3.12
C VAL A 98 5.71 -8.72 3.10
N GLY A 99 6.89 -8.13 3.32
CA GLY A 99 8.15 -8.85 3.49
C GLY A 99 8.13 -9.77 4.70
N GLU A 100 7.64 -9.29 5.85
CA GLU A 100 7.47 -10.06 7.10
C GLU A 100 6.50 -11.23 6.93
N ILE A 101 5.37 -11.04 6.22
CA ILE A 101 4.42 -12.12 5.91
C ILE A 101 5.08 -13.18 5.03
N ARG A 102 5.90 -12.75 4.06
CA ARG A 102 6.62 -13.66 3.18
C ARG A 102 7.72 -14.41 3.93
N ASN A 103 8.40 -13.76 4.87
CA ASN A 103 9.49 -14.36 5.66
C ASN A 103 8.96 -15.28 6.76
N SER A 104 7.80 -14.97 7.36
CA SER A 104 7.11 -15.82 8.36
C SER A 104 6.65 -17.18 7.81
N LYS A 105 6.80 -17.44 6.51
CA LYS A 105 6.55 -18.74 5.88
C LYS A 105 7.78 -19.66 5.85
N ASN A 106 8.95 -19.21 6.30
CA ASN A 106 10.15 -20.05 6.46
C ASN A 106 10.22 -20.68 7.85
#